data_AF-X6P163-F1
#
_entry.id   AF-X6P163-F1
#
_cell.length_a   1.000
_cell.length_b   1.000
_cell.length_c   1.000
_cell.angle_alpha   90.00
_cell.angle_beta   90.00
_cell.angle_gamma   90.00
#
_symmetry.space_group_name_H-M   'P 1'
#
loop_
_entity.id
_entity.type
_entity.pdbx_description
1 polymer ?
#
loop_
_entity_poly.entity_id
_entity_poly.type
_entity_poly.pdbx_seq_one_letter_code
_entity_poly.pdbx_strand_id
1 'polypeptide(L)'
;KKKKKKKKKKKKGIADFWSEVTTTLRVSDGALIVVDCVQGMRMQTETLLRQAISDRVRPILFLNKLDCVFSELRSPLEDCYQICAGIIEAVNVICQTYEYQNLESNEYFFFFLKKKKNGHGKVLPHTERVAFGSGLQGWGFTLRDFSRLYASKFGLPTKKMLNMLWGDHYWDPLAKEWVTQNSGMYTYMYISYFCLMTKKCNY
;
A
#
# COMPACT_ATOMS: atom_id res chain seq x y z
N LYS A 1 18.20 3.82 51.87
CA LYS A 1 18.43 3.18 50.55
C LYS A 1 17.17 3.33 49.67
N LYS A 2 17.34 3.52 48.35
CA LYS A 2 16.34 3.66 47.26
C LYS A 2 15.91 5.09 46.86
N LYS A 3 16.77 5.78 46.08
CA LYS A 3 16.37 6.87 45.18
C LYS A 3 15.60 6.29 43.97
N LYS A 4 14.30 6.61 43.84
CA LYS A 4 13.51 6.34 42.62
C LYS A 4 14.01 7.26 41.49
N LYS A 5 14.75 6.70 40.52
CA LYS A 5 15.08 7.38 39.25
C LYS A 5 13.79 7.54 38.42
N LYS A 6 13.18 8.72 38.44
CA LYS A 6 12.18 9.13 37.43
C LYS A 6 12.90 9.24 36.09
N LYS A 7 12.73 8.26 35.19
CA LYS A 7 13.12 8.38 33.78
C LYS A 7 12.26 9.48 33.14
N LYS A 8 12.78 10.70 33.04
CA LYS A 8 12.20 11.75 32.19
C LYS A 8 12.33 11.26 30.74
N LYS A 9 11.23 10.90 30.09
CA LYS A 9 11.18 10.75 28.62
C LYS A 9 11.46 12.14 28.04
N LYS A 10 12.69 12.34 27.53
CA LYS A 10 13.07 13.55 26.77
C LYS A 10 12.21 13.55 25.50
N LYS A 11 11.28 14.50 25.36
CA LYS A 11 10.62 14.75 24.07
C LYS A 11 11.69 15.32 23.14
N LYS A 12 12.05 14.60 22.07
CA LYS A 12 12.98 15.09 21.04
C LYS A 12 12.38 16.31 20.34
N GLY A 13 13.21 17.29 20.02
CA GLY A 13 12.79 18.40 19.16
C GLY A 13 12.52 17.92 17.74
N ILE A 14 11.75 18.68 16.95
CA ILE A 14 11.43 18.32 15.55
C ILE A 14 12.72 18.16 14.73
N ALA A 15 13.72 19.02 14.94
CA ALA A 15 15.02 18.91 14.27
C ALA A 15 15.77 17.62 14.64
N ASP A 16 15.76 17.24 15.92
CA ASP A 16 16.40 16.00 16.42
C ASP A 16 15.70 14.74 15.88
N PHE A 17 14.42 14.84 15.51
CA PHE A 17 13.66 13.74 14.91
C PHE A 17 14.09 13.50 13.47
N TRP A 18 14.23 14.55 12.65
CA TRP A 18 14.64 14.40 11.25
C TRP A 18 16.09 13.93 11.09
N SER A 19 17.00 14.38 11.96
CA SER A 19 18.39 13.91 11.94
C SER A 19 18.51 12.43 12.34
N GLU A 20 17.69 11.96 13.27
CA GLU A 20 17.60 10.53 13.61
C GLU A 20 17.03 9.71 12.45
N VAL A 21 15.97 10.19 11.81
CA VAL A 21 15.32 9.46 10.70
C VAL A 21 16.27 9.31 9.50
N THR A 22 16.98 10.36 9.13
CA THR A 22 17.97 10.30 8.04
C THR A 22 19.15 9.39 8.36
N THR A 23 19.66 9.44 9.59
CA THR A 23 20.74 8.55 10.03
C THR A 23 20.27 7.09 10.02
N THR A 24 19.05 6.82 10.48
CA THR A 24 18.49 5.46 10.54
C THR A 24 18.27 4.89 9.14
N LEU A 25 17.77 5.69 8.20
CA LEU A 25 17.59 5.27 6.80
C LEU A 25 18.91 4.81 6.18
N ARG A 26 20.01 5.53 6.40
CA ARG A 26 21.33 5.18 5.84
C ARG A 26 21.93 3.88 6.38
N VAL A 27 21.43 3.40 7.52
CA VAL A 27 21.87 2.14 8.14
C VAL A 27 20.88 1.00 7.84
N SER A 28 19.76 1.29 7.19
CA SER A 28 18.68 0.33 6.93
C SER A 28 18.71 -0.17 5.48
N ASP A 29 18.55 -1.47 5.29
CA ASP A 29 18.43 -2.06 3.94
C ASP A 29 17.02 -1.86 3.32
N GLY A 30 16.03 -1.59 4.15
CA GLY A 30 14.63 -1.41 3.75
C GLY A 30 13.87 -0.46 4.66
N ALA A 31 12.77 0.09 4.14
CA ALA A 31 11.90 1.01 4.86
C ALA A 31 10.43 0.65 4.64
N LEU A 32 9.64 0.64 5.71
CA LEU A 32 8.18 0.52 5.61
C LEU A 32 7.57 1.92 5.62
N ILE A 33 6.98 2.31 4.50
CA ILE A 33 6.32 3.61 4.32
C ILE A 33 4.84 3.43 4.63
N VAL A 34 4.40 4.03 5.73
CA VAL A 34 3.00 3.98 6.17
C VAL A 34 2.28 5.22 5.69
N VAL A 35 1.20 5.04 4.92
CA VAL A 35 0.34 6.13 4.43
C VAL A 35 -1.07 5.94 4.97
N ASP A 36 -1.66 7.02 5.45
CA ASP A 36 -3.05 7.06 5.92
C ASP A 36 -3.99 7.13 4.72
N CYS A 37 -4.92 6.18 4.59
CA CYS A 37 -5.88 6.16 3.50
C CYS A 37 -6.88 7.32 3.53
N VAL A 38 -7.20 7.86 4.70
CA VAL A 38 -8.13 9.00 4.83
C VAL A 38 -7.44 10.30 4.47
N GLN A 39 -6.19 10.48 4.92
CA GLN A 39 -5.45 11.73 4.72
C GLN A 39 -4.64 11.77 3.42
N GLY A 40 -4.40 10.61 2.80
CA GLY A 40 -3.60 10.46 1.59
C GLY A 40 -2.10 10.73 1.82
N MET A 41 -1.39 10.92 0.71
CA MET A 41 0.02 11.30 0.74
C MET A 41 0.20 12.76 1.19
N ARG A 42 1.06 12.99 2.18
CA ARG A 42 1.41 14.32 2.71
C ARG A 42 2.86 14.66 2.38
N MET A 43 3.19 15.95 2.36
CA MET A 43 4.55 16.46 2.10
C MET A 43 5.63 15.76 2.93
N GLN A 44 5.36 15.46 4.20
CA GLN A 44 6.33 14.80 5.08
C GLN A 44 6.66 13.37 4.62
N THR A 45 5.64 12.56 4.32
CA THR A 45 5.82 11.19 3.85
C THR A 45 6.46 11.17 2.47
N GLU A 46 6.12 12.14 1.62
CA GLU A 46 6.80 12.35 0.35
C GLU A 46 8.29 12.63 0.55
N THR A 47 8.68 13.62 1.37
CA THR A 47 10.10 13.91 1.61
C THR A 47 10.87 12.70 2.16
N LEU A 48 10.24 11.89 3.03
CA LEU A 48 10.85 10.66 3.53
C LEU A 48 11.01 9.58 2.46
N LEU A 49 10.00 9.39 1.62
CA LEU A 49 10.07 8.46 0.50
C LEU A 49 11.18 8.86 -0.48
N ARG A 50 11.26 10.16 -0.78
CA ARG A 50 12.31 10.75 -1.62
C ARG A 50 13.70 10.48 -1.05
N GLN A 51 13.89 10.73 0.25
CA GLN A 51 15.15 10.47 0.94
C GLN A 51 15.51 8.97 0.93
N ALA A 52 14.55 8.09 1.21
CA ALA A 52 14.76 6.64 1.21
C ALA A 52 15.23 6.13 -0.16
N ILE A 53 14.64 6.64 -1.25
CA ILE A 53 15.05 6.30 -2.62
C ILE A 53 16.47 6.82 -2.91
N SER A 54 16.78 8.06 -2.51
CA SER A 54 18.13 8.64 -2.68
C SER A 54 19.20 7.86 -1.92
N ASP A 55 18.90 7.43 -0.70
CA ASP A 55 19.80 6.61 0.13
C ASP A 55 19.79 5.12 -0.26
N ARG A 56 19.15 4.76 -1.39
CA ARG A 56 19.07 3.39 -1.95
C ARG A 56 18.42 2.36 -1.02
N VAL A 57 17.59 2.80 -0.09
CA VAL A 57 16.80 1.95 0.80
C VAL A 57 15.62 1.37 0.03
N ARG A 58 15.28 0.08 0.21
CA ARG A 58 14.11 -0.54 -0.45
C ARG A 58 12.81 -0.19 0.28
N PRO A 59 11.92 0.67 -0.26
CA PRO A 59 10.66 0.95 0.41
C PRO A 59 9.65 -0.19 0.23
N ILE A 60 8.71 -0.33 1.15
CA ILE A 60 7.47 -1.12 1.03
C ILE A 60 6.32 -0.22 1.46
N LEU A 61 5.24 -0.18 0.70
CA LEU A 61 4.09 0.67 1.00
C LEU A 61 3.07 -0.06 1.89
N PHE A 62 2.63 0.59 2.96
CA PHE A 62 1.53 0.14 3.81
C PHE A 62 0.43 1.19 3.90
N LEU A 63 -0.74 0.86 3.38
CA LEU A 63 -1.95 1.66 3.41
C LEU A 63 -2.70 1.39 4.72
N ASN A 64 -2.70 2.36 5.63
CA ASN A 64 -3.24 2.26 6.98
C ASN A 64 -4.56 3.04 7.13
N LYS A 65 -5.30 2.77 8.21
CA LYS A 65 -6.61 3.35 8.53
C LYS A 65 -7.71 3.02 7.53
N LEU A 66 -7.62 1.84 6.91
CA LEU A 66 -8.69 1.37 6.03
C LEU A 66 -10.02 1.18 6.75
N ASP A 67 -9.99 0.84 8.04
CA ASP A 67 -11.18 0.80 8.90
C ASP A 67 -11.94 2.14 8.92
N CYS A 68 -11.24 3.26 9.02
CA CYS A 68 -11.86 4.59 8.93
C CYS A 68 -12.49 4.82 7.55
N VAL A 69 -11.82 4.41 6.47
CA VAL A 69 -12.37 4.53 5.11
C VAL A 69 -13.70 3.77 4.97
N PHE A 70 -13.81 2.59 5.58
CA PHE A 70 -15.04 1.79 5.53
C PHE A 70 -16.13 2.27 6.48
N SER A 71 -15.78 2.64 7.72
CA SER A 71 -16.74 2.94 8.78
C SER A 71 -17.11 4.41 8.88
N GLU A 72 -16.14 5.32 8.71
CA GLU A 72 -16.30 6.76 8.94
C GLU A 72 -16.75 7.48 7.67
N LEU A 73 -16.15 7.15 6.52
CA LEU A 73 -16.50 7.79 5.25
C LEU A 73 -17.83 7.28 4.68
N ARG A 74 -18.30 6.08 5.10
CA ARG A 74 -19.47 5.37 4.55
C ARG A 74 -19.52 5.35 3.02
N SER A 75 -18.36 5.46 2.39
CA SER A 75 -18.25 5.57 0.96
C SER A 75 -18.65 4.26 0.28
N PRO A 76 -19.21 4.33 -0.94
CA PRO A 76 -19.34 3.15 -1.76
C PRO A 76 -17.97 2.49 -1.95
N LEU A 77 -17.99 1.18 -2.13
CA LEU A 77 -16.77 0.37 -2.26
C LEU A 77 -15.90 0.81 -3.46
N GLU A 78 -16.53 1.39 -4.49
CA GLU A 78 -15.85 2.02 -5.62
C GLU A 78 -14.94 3.16 -5.17
N ASP A 79 -15.45 4.11 -4.38
CA ASP A 79 -14.65 5.25 -3.91
C ASP A 79 -13.49 4.80 -3.01
N CYS A 80 -13.69 3.75 -2.22
CA CYS A 80 -12.63 3.15 -1.41
C CYS A 80 -11.46 2.66 -2.27
N TYR A 81 -11.76 2.12 -3.46
CA TYR A 81 -10.75 1.75 -4.45
C TYR A 81 -10.03 2.97 -4.96
N GLN A 82 -10.78 3.96 -5.40
CA GLN A 82 -10.23 5.17 -6.01
C GLN A 82 -9.29 5.89 -5.03
N ILE A 83 -9.62 5.91 -3.73
CA ILE A 83 -8.73 6.41 -2.68
C ILE A 83 -7.42 5.62 -2.62
N CYS A 84 -7.49 4.29 -2.53
CA CYS A 84 -6.29 3.45 -2.46
C CYS A 84 -5.43 3.57 -3.74
N ALA A 85 -6.07 3.53 -4.90
CA ALA A 85 -5.44 3.65 -6.20
C ALA A 85 -4.80 5.02 -6.39
N GLY A 86 -5.47 6.09 -5.96
CA GLY A 86 -4.93 7.46 -5.97
C GLY A 86 -3.66 7.61 -5.13
N ILE A 87 -3.60 6.98 -3.95
CA ILE A 87 -2.40 6.99 -3.11
C ILE A 87 -1.25 6.24 -3.79
N ILE A 88 -1.51 5.07 -4.38
CA ILE A 88 -0.50 4.30 -5.10
C ILE A 88 -0.01 5.08 -6.32
N GLU A 89 -0.88 5.78 -7.03
CA GLU A 89 -0.46 6.60 -8.17
C GLU A 89 0.36 7.82 -7.73
N ALA A 90 0.01 8.47 -6.62
CA ALA A 90 0.84 9.53 -6.04
C ALA A 90 2.25 9.04 -5.70
N VAL A 91 2.37 7.84 -5.10
CA VAL A 91 3.66 7.19 -4.85
C VAL A 91 4.41 6.92 -6.17
N ASN A 92 3.71 6.41 -7.20
CA ASN A 92 4.29 6.15 -8.50
C ASN A 92 4.85 7.41 -9.17
N VAL A 93 4.14 8.54 -9.09
CA VAL A 93 4.60 9.82 -9.63
C VAL A 93 5.89 10.27 -8.94
N ILE A 94 5.95 10.17 -7.61
CA ILE A 94 7.18 10.49 -6.86
C ILE A 94 8.31 9.57 -7.31
N CYS A 95 8.10 8.25 -7.34
CA CYS A 95 9.12 7.30 -7.78
C CYS A 95 9.62 7.63 -9.20
N GLN A 96 8.73 7.85 -10.17
CA GLN A 96 9.10 8.15 -11.56
C GLN A 96 9.91 9.44 -11.69
N THR A 97 9.62 10.45 -10.88
CA THR A 97 10.37 11.72 -10.87
C THR A 97 11.84 11.47 -10.50
N TYR A 98 12.12 10.54 -9.57
CA TYR A 98 13.50 10.18 -9.20
C TYR A 98 14.16 9.22 -10.18
N GLU A 99 13.41 8.34 -10.85
CA GLU A 99 13.95 7.50 -11.93
C GLU A 99 14.56 8.37 -13.03
N TYR A 100 13.89 9.47 -13.39
CA TYR A 100 14.38 10.38 -14.42
C TYR A 100 15.64 11.14 -13.98
N GLN A 101 15.74 11.51 -12.71
CA GLN A 101 16.88 12.26 -12.18
C GLN A 101 18.14 11.39 -12.02
N ASN A 102 17.98 10.11 -11.73
CA ASN A 102 19.06 9.15 -11.56
C ASN A 102 19.09 8.19 -12.75
N LEU A 103 19.65 8.65 -13.88
CA LEU A 103 19.82 7.89 -15.13
C LEU A 103 20.62 6.57 -14.97
N GLU A 104 21.37 6.43 -13.88
CA GLU A 104 22.10 5.20 -13.58
C GLU A 104 21.18 4.13 -12.97
N SER A 105 21.32 2.93 -13.49
CA SER A 105 20.47 1.76 -13.28
C SER A 105 20.44 1.33 -11.81
N ASN A 106 19.59 1.96 -11.00
CA ASN A 106 19.49 1.64 -9.58
C ASN A 106 18.72 0.31 -9.46
N GLU A 107 19.45 -0.81 -9.37
CA GLU A 107 18.91 -2.18 -9.29
C GLU A 107 17.86 -2.32 -8.16
N TYR A 108 18.05 -1.59 -7.06
CA TYR A 108 17.15 -1.55 -5.90
C TYR A 108 15.80 -0.90 -6.25
N PHE A 109 15.82 0.12 -7.10
CA PHE A 109 14.64 0.81 -7.60
C PHE A 109 13.88 -0.07 -8.60
N PHE A 110 14.60 -0.78 -9.46
CA PHE A 110 14.06 -1.80 -10.35
C PHE A 110 13.50 -3.00 -9.59
N PHE A 111 14.07 -3.33 -8.42
CA PHE A 111 13.44 -4.29 -7.54
C PHE A 111 12.08 -3.76 -7.13
N PHE A 112 11.98 -2.57 -6.53
CA PHE A 112 10.70 -2.01 -6.08
C PHE A 112 9.65 -1.88 -7.20
N LEU A 113 10.04 -1.45 -8.39
CA LEU A 113 9.13 -1.24 -9.50
C LEU A 113 9.18 -2.36 -10.54
N LYS A 114 8.04 -2.86 -10.99
CA LYS A 114 8.03 -3.81 -12.10
C LYS A 114 8.28 -3.05 -13.40
N LYS A 115 9.47 -3.18 -14.01
CA LYS A 115 9.69 -2.59 -15.34
C LYS A 115 8.78 -3.25 -16.39
N LYS A 116 8.11 -2.40 -17.15
CA LYS A 116 7.56 -2.78 -18.46
C LYS A 116 8.70 -2.75 -19.47
N LYS A 117 8.65 -3.64 -20.47
CA LYS A 117 9.67 -3.71 -21.55
C LYS A 117 9.93 -2.35 -22.23
N ASN A 118 8.94 -1.44 -22.22
CA ASN A 118 8.97 -0.16 -22.93
C ASN A 118 8.46 1.02 -22.05
N GLY A 119 8.60 0.98 -20.72
CA GLY A 119 8.08 2.06 -19.87
C GLY A 119 8.65 2.10 -18.46
N HIS A 120 8.37 3.19 -17.76
CA HIS A 120 8.76 3.41 -16.37
C HIS A 120 8.21 2.33 -15.45
N GLY A 121 8.99 1.99 -14.42
CA GLY A 121 8.53 1.08 -13.40
C GLY A 121 7.33 1.67 -12.63
N LYS A 122 6.37 0.83 -12.24
CA LYS A 122 5.28 1.23 -11.34
C LYS A 122 5.21 0.31 -10.12
N VAL A 123 4.88 0.88 -8.98
CA VAL A 123 4.38 0.18 -7.79
C VAL A 123 2.98 -0.31 -8.13
N LEU A 124 2.80 -1.62 -8.05
CA LEU A 124 1.56 -2.28 -8.39
C LEU A 124 1.21 -3.21 -7.23
N PRO A 125 -0.01 -3.19 -6.68
CA PRO A 125 -0.35 -4.04 -5.55
C PRO A 125 -0.18 -5.55 -5.80
N HIS A 126 -0.29 -5.98 -7.06
CA HIS A 126 -0.03 -7.36 -7.46
C HIS A 126 1.46 -7.77 -7.42
N THR A 127 2.39 -6.85 -7.13
CA THR A 127 3.82 -7.16 -6.93
C THR A 127 4.18 -7.38 -5.47
N GLU A 128 3.20 -7.44 -4.55
CA GLU A 128 3.38 -7.69 -3.11
C GLU A 128 4.22 -6.64 -2.38
N ARG A 129 4.32 -5.45 -2.96
CA ARG A 129 4.99 -4.30 -2.36
C ARG A 129 4.05 -3.28 -1.75
N VAL A 130 2.76 -3.60 -1.80
CA VAL A 130 1.69 -2.85 -1.17
C VAL A 130 0.95 -3.78 -0.24
N ALA A 131 0.92 -3.39 1.03
CA ALA A 131 0.09 -4.00 2.06
C ALA A 131 -0.99 -2.99 2.49
N PHE A 132 -2.08 -3.52 3.00
CA PHE A 132 -3.30 -2.82 3.35
C PHE A 132 -3.67 -3.22 4.77
N GLY A 133 -4.10 -2.30 5.62
CA GLY A 133 -4.35 -2.65 7.01
C GLY A 133 -5.03 -1.58 7.85
N SER A 134 -5.30 -1.99 9.09
CA SER A 134 -5.64 -1.10 10.19
C SER A 134 -4.75 -1.42 11.37
N GLY A 135 -3.87 -0.48 11.73
CA GLY A 135 -3.10 -0.56 12.96
C GLY A 135 -3.98 -0.49 14.22
N LEU A 136 -5.16 0.15 14.14
CA LEU A 136 -6.08 0.26 15.27
C LEU A 136 -6.79 -1.07 15.56
N GLN A 137 -7.26 -1.74 14.51
CA GLN A 137 -7.97 -3.01 14.62
C GLN A 137 -7.05 -4.24 14.60
N GLY A 138 -5.74 -4.05 14.39
CA GLY A 138 -4.73 -5.10 14.49
C GLY A 138 -4.71 -6.10 13.33
N TRP A 139 -5.19 -5.71 12.14
CA TRP A 139 -5.15 -6.56 10.95
C TRP A 139 -4.41 -5.89 9.79
N GLY A 140 -3.84 -6.71 8.92
CA GLY A 140 -3.17 -6.29 7.70
C GLY A 140 -3.09 -7.45 6.71
N PHE A 141 -3.11 -7.12 5.42
CA PHE A 141 -3.09 -8.10 4.34
C PHE A 141 -2.36 -7.55 3.11
N THR A 142 -1.93 -8.45 2.26
CA THR A 142 -1.52 -8.17 0.88
C THR A 142 -2.53 -8.80 -0.09
N LEU A 143 -2.51 -8.39 -1.36
CA LEU A 143 -3.35 -9.06 -2.35
C LEU A 143 -2.99 -10.54 -2.56
N ARG A 144 -1.76 -10.96 -2.19
CA ARG A 144 -1.35 -12.36 -2.22
C ARG A 144 -2.15 -13.21 -1.23
N ASP A 145 -2.48 -12.66 -0.07
CA ASP A 145 -3.26 -13.38 0.93
C ASP A 145 -4.66 -13.70 0.38
N PHE A 146 -5.28 -12.70 -0.27
CA PHE A 146 -6.55 -12.90 -0.97
C PHE A 146 -6.46 -13.80 -2.19
N SER A 147 -5.37 -13.72 -2.97
CA SER A 147 -5.24 -14.58 -4.15
C SER A 147 -5.16 -16.05 -3.79
N ARG A 148 -4.52 -16.42 -2.67
CA ARG A 148 -4.48 -17.79 -2.15
C ARG A 148 -5.85 -18.27 -1.67
N LEU A 149 -6.58 -17.41 -0.93
CA LEU A 149 -7.92 -17.73 -0.45
C LEU A 149 -8.91 -17.98 -1.60
N TYR A 150 -8.81 -17.19 -2.67
CA TYR A 150 -9.78 -17.22 -3.76
C TYR A 150 -9.38 -18.08 -4.96
N ALA A 151 -8.09 -18.38 -5.15
CA ALA A 151 -7.63 -19.30 -6.19
C ALA A 151 -8.44 -20.61 -6.21
N SER A 152 -8.61 -21.22 -5.04
CA SER A 152 -9.37 -22.47 -4.88
C SER A 152 -10.86 -22.29 -5.16
N LYS A 153 -11.46 -21.15 -4.77
CA LYS A 153 -12.90 -20.88 -4.96
C LYS A 153 -13.27 -20.71 -6.43
N PHE A 154 -12.40 -20.10 -7.22
CA PHE A 154 -12.64 -19.82 -8.64
C PHE A 154 -11.94 -20.81 -9.58
N GLY A 155 -11.21 -21.79 -9.06
CA GLY A 155 -10.44 -22.74 -9.88
C GLY A 155 -9.35 -22.08 -10.72
N LEU A 156 -8.82 -20.94 -10.29
CA LEU A 156 -7.80 -20.17 -11.03
C LEU A 156 -6.44 -20.30 -10.35
N PRO A 157 -5.33 -20.32 -11.10
CA PRO A 157 -4.00 -20.23 -10.51
C PRO A 157 -3.84 -18.96 -9.68
N THR A 158 -3.24 -19.07 -8.50
CA THR A 158 -2.98 -17.95 -7.56
C THR A 158 -2.40 -16.72 -8.23
N LYS A 159 -1.46 -16.91 -9.16
CA LYS A 159 -0.82 -15.80 -9.91
C LYS A 159 -1.79 -15.09 -10.86
N LYS A 160 -2.70 -15.84 -11.50
CA LYS A 160 -3.75 -15.26 -12.34
C LYS A 160 -4.76 -14.51 -11.48
N MET A 161 -5.21 -15.12 -10.37
CA MET A 161 -6.09 -14.49 -9.39
C MET A 161 -5.52 -13.18 -8.84
N LEU A 162 -4.23 -13.16 -8.50
CA LEU A 162 -3.55 -11.97 -8.01
C LEU A 162 -3.61 -10.78 -8.98
N ASN A 163 -3.46 -11.03 -10.28
CA ASN A 163 -3.57 -9.99 -11.29
C ASN A 163 -5.01 -9.49 -11.46
N MET A 164 -6.01 -10.37 -11.26
CA MET A 164 -7.42 -10.01 -11.35
C MET A 164 -7.96 -9.28 -10.10
N LEU A 165 -7.21 -9.26 -9.00
CA LEU A 165 -7.61 -8.61 -7.75
C LEU A 165 -7.39 -7.08 -7.77
N TRP A 166 -6.70 -6.53 -8.76
CA TRP A 166 -6.39 -5.10 -8.84
C TRP A 166 -6.49 -4.58 -10.27
N GLY A 167 -6.98 -3.37 -10.45
CA GLY A 167 -7.26 -2.80 -11.77
C GLY A 167 -8.72 -2.97 -12.17
N ASP A 168 -9.00 -2.75 -13.45
CA ASP A 168 -10.34 -2.83 -14.04
C ASP A 168 -10.75 -4.29 -14.26
N HIS A 169 -10.90 -5.02 -13.16
CA HIS A 169 -11.28 -6.41 -13.12
C HIS A 169 -12.45 -6.59 -12.17
N TYR A 170 -13.58 -6.98 -12.74
CA TYR A 170 -14.84 -7.13 -12.06
C TYR A 170 -15.33 -8.57 -12.21
N TRP A 171 -16.05 -9.06 -11.20
CA TRP A 171 -16.66 -10.38 -11.24
C TRP A 171 -18.17 -10.23 -11.39
N ASP A 172 -18.73 -10.81 -12.46
CA ASP A 172 -20.17 -10.91 -12.66
C ASP A 172 -20.68 -12.19 -11.97
N PRO A 173 -21.47 -12.09 -10.88
CA PRO A 173 -22.00 -13.27 -10.19
C PRO A 173 -23.09 -14.00 -11.00
N LEU A 174 -23.76 -13.33 -11.93
CA LEU A 174 -24.81 -13.91 -12.77
C LEU A 174 -24.20 -14.72 -13.90
N ALA A 175 -23.29 -14.12 -14.66
CA ALA A 175 -22.57 -14.80 -15.74
C ALA A 175 -21.49 -15.76 -15.22
N LYS A 176 -21.03 -15.59 -13.97
CA LYS A 176 -19.86 -16.28 -13.39
C LYS A 176 -18.59 -16.07 -14.24
N GLU A 177 -18.45 -14.87 -14.77
CA GLU A 177 -17.33 -14.50 -15.62
C GLU A 177 -16.65 -13.22 -15.14
N TRP A 178 -15.41 -13.07 -15.57
CA TRP A 178 -14.63 -11.86 -15.31
C TRP A 178 -14.85 -10.85 -16.43
N VAL A 179 -15.23 -9.64 -16.07
CA VAL A 179 -15.45 -8.54 -17.00
C VAL A 179 -14.47 -7.41 -16.73
N THR A 180 -14.06 -6.71 -17.79
CA THR A 180 -13.12 -5.57 -17.72
C THR A 180 -13.80 -4.22 -17.95
N GLN A 181 -15.07 -4.22 -18.38
CA GLN A 181 -15.86 -3.02 -18.59
C GLN A 181 -16.77 -2.80 -17.38
N ASN A 182 -16.66 -1.62 -16.75
CA ASN A 182 -17.52 -1.25 -15.65
C ASN A 182 -18.82 -0.65 -16.20
N SER A 183 -19.94 -1.37 -16.09
CA SER A 183 -21.27 -0.84 -16.38
C SER A 183 -21.87 -0.04 -15.21
N GLY A 184 -21.08 0.24 -14.17
CA GLY A 184 -21.54 0.84 -12.91
C GLY A 184 -22.25 -0.14 -11.98
N MET A 185 -22.50 -1.37 -12.44
CA MET A 185 -23.17 -2.42 -11.65
C MET A 185 -22.20 -3.32 -10.88
N TYR A 186 -20.92 -3.32 -11.23
CA TYR A 186 -19.93 -4.20 -10.64
C TYR A 186 -18.94 -3.42 -9.77
N THR A 187 -18.63 -3.98 -8.62
CA THR A 187 -17.66 -3.41 -7.68
C THR A 187 -16.33 -4.15 -7.78
N TYR A 188 -15.19 -3.47 -7.56
CA TYR A 188 -13.88 -4.13 -7.52
C TYR A 188 -13.86 -5.31 -6.56
N MET A 189 -13.27 -6.41 -7.03
CA MET A 189 -13.34 -7.67 -6.32
C MET A 189 -12.64 -7.61 -4.96
N TYR A 190 -11.41 -7.08 -4.86
CA TYR A 190 -10.73 -7.10 -3.55
C TYR A 190 -11.48 -6.30 -2.47
N ILE A 191 -12.20 -5.25 -2.83
CA ILE A 191 -12.93 -4.40 -1.87
C ILE A 191 -14.26 -5.02 -1.49
N SER A 192 -14.99 -5.55 -2.46
CA SER A 192 -16.23 -6.30 -2.21
C SER A 192 -15.97 -7.46 -1.25
N TYR A 193 -14.89 -8.18 -1.48
CA TYR A 193 -14.52 -9.34 -0.68
C TYR A 193 -13.87 -8.98 0.65
N PHE A 194 -13.12 -7.87 0.73
CA PHE A 194 -12.67 -7.33 2.01
C PHE A 194 -13.88 -6.94 2.89
N CYS A 195 -14.88 -6.26 2.32
CA CYS A 195 -16.11 -5.89 3.03
C CYS A 195 -16.91 -7.12 3.48
N LEU A 196 -16.96 -8.19 2.68
CA LEU A 196 -17.53 -9.48 3.09
C LEU A 196 -16.79 -10.11 4.27
N MET A 197 -15.47 -9.98 4.33
CA MET A 197 -14.66 -10.48 5.45
C MET A 197 -14.88 -9.63 6.71
N THR A 198 -14.89 -8.30 6.60
CA THR A 198 -15.13 -7.43 7.76
C THR A 198 -16.56 -7.51 8.28
N LYS A 199 -17.57 -7.67 7.41
CA LYS A 199 -18.95 -7.93 7.84
C LYS A 199 -19.11 -9.26 8.59
N LYS A 200 -18.31 -10.29 8.24
CA LYS A 200 -18.24 -11.54 9.01
C LYS A 200 -17.43 -11.42 10.31
N CYS A 201 -16.55 -10.44 10.41
CA CYS A 201 -15.76 -10.14 11.60
C CYS A 201 -16.42 -9.10 12.54
N ASN A 202 -17.61 -8.59 12.21
CA ASN A 202 -18.43 -7.89 13.19
C ASN A 202 -18.95 -8.94 14.17
N TYR A 203 -18.36 -8.95 15.37
CA TYR A 203 -18.91 -9.55 16.58
C TYR A 203 -20.32 -9.02 16.87
#